data_AF-A0A2G6EZ58-F1
#
_entry.id   AF-A0A2G6EZ58-F1
#
_cell.length_a   1.000
_cell.length_b   1.000
_cell.length_c   1.000
_cell.angle_alpha   90.00
_cell.angle_beta   90.00
_cell.angle_gamma   90.00
#
_symmetry.space_group_name_H-M   'P 1'
#
loop_
_entity.id
_entity.type
_entity.pdbx_description
1 polymer ?
#
loop_
_entity_poly.entity_id
_entity_poly.type
_entity_poly.pdbx_seq_one_letter_code
_entity_poly.pdbx_strand_id
1 'polypeptide(L)'
;MFLISRIETILEIIIIIRMILSWFPMMNNSFTDIVYSITEPILSPLRDYLTFRISNMYIDLSPIAVIFILRIIKSLLIRLILGY
;
A
#
# COMPACT_ATOMS: atom_id res chain seq x y z
N MET A 1 5.41 -19.69 5.62
CA MET A 1 5.17 -19.43 4.19
C MET A 1 3.70 -19.11 3.88
N PHE A 2 2.73 -19.97 4.27
CA PHE A 2 1.30 -19.69 4.03
C PHE A 2 0.81 -18.37 4.65
N LEU A 3 1.06 -18.15 5.95
CA LEU A 3 0.62 -16.92 6.66
C LEU A 3 1.21 -15.65 6.05
N ILE A 4 2.51 -15.67 5.71
CA ILE A 4 3.20 -14.53 5.07
C ILE A 4 2.51 -14.15 3.76
N SER A 5 2.22 -15.14 2.92
CA SER A 5 1.49 -14.92 1.66
C SER A 5 0.09 -14.37 1.91
N ARG A 6 -0.62 -14.83 2.95
CA ARG A 6 -1.97 -14.32 3.26
C ARG A 6 -1.94 -12.87 3.71
N ILE A 7 -0.98 -12.49 4.56
CA ILE A 7 -0.82 -11.12 5.05
C ILE A 7 -0.48 -10.18 3.89
N GLU A 8 0.47 -10.55 3.04
CA GLU A 8 0.83 -9.76 1.84
C GLU A 8 -0.41 -9.55 0.95
N THR A 9 -1.16 -10.60 0.62
CA THR A 9 -2.36 -10.47 -0.22
C THR A 9 -3.41 -9.55 0.42
N ILE A 10 -3.62 -9.63 1.74
CA ILE A 10 -4.56 -8.75 2.44
C ILE A 10 -4.08 -7.29 2.35
N LEU A 11 -2.79 -7.03 2.58
CA LEU A 11 -2.23 -5.68 2.48
C LEU A 11 -2.32 -5.13 1.05
N GLU A 12 -1.99 -5.93 0.03
CA GLU A 12 -2.15 -5.54 -1.38
C GLU A 12 -3.60 -5.17 -1.68
N ILE A 13 -4.58 -5.96 -1.23
CA ILE A 13 -6.01 -5.67 -1.42
C ILE A 13 -6.41 -4.37 -0.74
N ILE A 14 -6.00 -4.13 0.52
CA ILE A 14 -6.36 -2.90 1.24
C ILE A 14 -5.72 -1.68 0.55
N ILE A 15 -4.49 -1.79 0.04
CA ILE A 15 -3.84 -0.72 -0.73
C ILE A 15 -4.59 -0.44 -2.03
N ILE A 16 -5.06 -1.47 -2.74
CA ILE A 16 -5.88 -1.32 -3.95
C ILE A 16 -7.22 -0.64 -3.61
N ILE A 17 -7.88 -1.06 -2.52
CA ILE A 17 -9.12 -0.41 -2.04
C ILE A 17 -8.84 1.06 -1.77
N ARG A 18 -7.75 1.39 -1.09
CA ARG A 18 -7.33 2.77 -0.83
C ARG A 18 -7.12 3.57 -2.12
N MET A 19 -6.51 2.98 -3.16
CA MET A 19 -6.36 3.64 -4.47
C MET A 19 -7.71 3.93 -5.12
N ILE A 20 -8.68 3.02 -5.01
CA ILE A 20 -10.03 3.24 -5.53
C ILE A 20 -10.73 4.34 -4.72
N LEU A 21 -10.64 4.29 -3.39
CA LEU A 21 -11.25 5.27 -2.50
C LEU A 21 -10.70 6.69 -2.70
N SER A 22 -9.42 6.85 -3.05
CA SER A 22 -8.83 8.17 -3.29
C SER A 22 -9.43 8.90 -4.50
N TRP A 23 -10.09 8.19 -5.42
CA TRP A 23 -10.87 8.78 -6.52
C TRP A 23 -12.24 9.29 -6.08
N PHE A 24 -12.71 8.92 -4.89
CA PHE A 24 -13.99 9.33 -4.31
C PHE A 24 -13.78 10.15 -3.03
N PRO A 25 -13.17 11.36 -3.11
CA PRO A 25 -12.80 12.16 -1.94
C PRO A 25 -14.00 12.62 -1.08
N MET A 26 -15.22 12.52 -1.60
CA MET A 26 -16.46 12.85 -0.87
C MET A 26 -16.95 11.70 0.03
N MET A 27 -16.41 10.49 -0.12
CA MET A 27 -16.74 9.35 0.75
C MET A 27 -15.88 9.43 2.01
N ASN A 28 -16.41 10.08 3.04
CA ASN A 28 -15.80 10.10 4.36
C ASN A 28 -16.73 9.40 5.37
N ASN A 29 -16.37 8.17 5.74
CA ASN A 29 -17.10 7.34 6.70
C ASN A 29 -16.13 6.42 7.46
N SER A 30 -16.66 5.70 8.45
CA SER A 30 -15.84 4.82 9.29
C SER A 30 -15.08 3.73 8.51
N PHE A 31 -15.62 3.26 7.37
CA PHE A 31 -14.91 2.29 6.53
C PHE A 31 -13.71 2.91 5.83
N THR A 32 -13.87 4.12 5.26
CA THR A 32 -12.74 4.83 4.66
C THR A 32 -11.67 5.13 5.71
N ASP A 33 -12.07 5.60 6.89
CA ASP A 33 -11.14 5.90 7.99
C ASP A 33 -10.27 4.71 8.38
N ILE A 34 -10.86 3.50 8.46
CA ILE A 34 -10.13 2.26 8.76
C ILE A 34 -9.12 1.94 7.65
N VAL A 35 -9.52 2.07 6.38
CA VAL A 35 -8.61 1.80 5.26
C VAL A 35 -7.45 2.79 5.28
N TYR A 36 -7.72 4.09 5.47
CA TYR A 36 -6.68 5.10 5.59
C TYR A 36 -5.79 4.84 6.82
N SER A 37 -6.33 4.52 8.00
CA SER A 37 -5.53 4.29 9.21
C SER A 37 -4.56 3.11 9.08
N ILE A 38 -4.96 2.06 8.34
CA ILE A 38 -4.10 0.89 8.10
C ILE A 38 -3.00 1.22 7.08
N THR A 39 -3.36 1.96 6.02
CA THR A 39 -2.46 2.17 4.88
C THR A 39 -1.57 3.40 5.01
N GLU A 40 -1.97 4.43 5.76
CA GLU A 40 -1.22 5.68 5.97
C GLU A 40 0.19 5.43 6.51
N PRO A 41 0.41 4.65 7.58
CA PRO A 41 1.75 4.43 8.12
C PRO A 41 2.70 3.74 7.12
N ILE A 42 2.16 2.98 6.17
CA ILE A 42 2.93 2.26 5.16
C ILE A 42 3.27 3.18 3.98
N LEU A 43 2.34 4.07 3.61
CA LEU A 43 2.44 4.93 2.44
C LEU A 43 3.11 6.27 2.73
N SER A 44 2.88 6.85 3.91
CA SER A 44 3.40 8.15 4.32
C SER A 44 4.93 8.27 4.16
N PRO A 45 5.76 7.26 4.51
CA PRO A 45 7.22 7.35 4.33
C PRO A 45 7.67 7.50 2.87
N LEU A 46 6.84 7.07 1.92
CA LEU A 46 7.14 7.14 0.49
C LEU A 46 6.42 8.30 -0.21
N ARG A 47 5.39 8.87 0.43
CA ARG A 47 4.50 9.87 -0.17
C ARG A 47 5.26 11.10 -0.63
N ASP A 48 6.18 11.59 0.17
CA ASP A 48 6.93 12.81 -0.15
C ASP A 48 7.87 12.63 -1.36
N TYR A 49 8.28 11.39 -1.65
CA TYR A 49 9.18 11.07 -2.76
C TYR A 49 8.44 10.66 -4.03
N LEU A 50 7.23 10.12 -3.89
CA LEU A 50 6.49 9.47 -4.97
C LEU A 50 5.16 10.15 -5.31
N THR A 51 4.88 11.31 -4.70
CA THR A 51 3.77 12.16 -5.10
C THR A 51 4.26 13.19 -6.09
N PHE A 52 3.65 13.18 -7.28
CA PHE A 52 3.98 14.10 -8.36
C PHE A 52 2.81 15.02 -8.63
N ARG A 53 3.10 16.29 -8.88
CA ARG A 53 2.10 17.25 -9.31
C ARG A 53 2.11 17.32 -10.84
N ILE A 54 1.02 16.92 -11.46
CA ILE A 54 0.80 17.07 -12.90
C ILE A 54 -0.29 18.13 -13.08
N SER A 55 0.10 19.31 -13.55
CA SER A 55 -0.80 20.48 -13.64
C SER A 55 -1.42 20.82 -12.26
N ASN A 56 -2.75 20.69 -12.12
CA ASN A 56 -3.49 20.94 -10.89
C ASN A 56 -3.87 19.65 -10.12
N MET A 57 -3.32 18.50 -10.51
CA MET A 57 -3.59 17.21 -9.87
C MET A 57 -2.35 16.68 -9.15
N TYR A 58 -2.56 16.14 -7.94
CA TYR A 58 -1.56 15.35 -7.23
C TYR A 58 -1.79 13.88 -7.56
N ILE A 59 -0.76 13.20 -8.05
CA ILE A 59 -0.75 11.77 -8.32
C ILE A 59 0.18 11.11 -7.32
N ASP A 60 -0.38 10.30 -6.43
CA ASP A 60 0.39 9.53 -5.45
C ASP A 60 0.75 8.16 -6.04
N LEU A 61 2.02 7.94 -6.39
CA LEU A 61 2.54 6.66 -6.87
C LEU A 61 3.00 5.74 -5.72
N SER A 62 2.94 6.19 -4.47
CA SER A 62 3.31 5.39 -3.30
C SER A 62 2.57 4.07 -3.19
N PRO A 63 1.25 3.96 -3.49
CA PRO A 63 0.54 2.68 -3.45
C PRO A 63 1.18 1.60 -4.33
N ILE A 64 1.61 1.98 -5.53
CA ILE A 64 2.24 1.06 -6.48
C ILE A 64 3.62 0.65 -5.94
N ALA A 65 4.42 1.61 -5.47
CA ALA A 65 5.73 1.33 -4.92
C ALA A 65 5.67 0.42 -3.68
N VAL A 66 4.70 0.63 -2.78
CA VAL A 66 4.50 -0.25 -1.62
C VAL A 66 4.18 -1.67 -2.05
N ILE A 67 3.31 -1.87 -3.05
CA ILE A 67 3.02 -3.23 -3.55
C ILE A 67 4.30 -3.92 -4.05
N PHE A 68 5.14 -3.21 -4.81
CA PHE A 68 6.44 -3.76 -5.25
C PHE A 68 7.37 -4.07 -4.08
N ILE A 69 7.49 -3.17 -3.10
CA ILE A 69 8.33 -3.35 -1.92
C ILE A 69 7.86 -4.54 -1.08
N LEU A 70 6.55 -4.72 -0.88
CA LEU A 70 5.99 -5.85 -0.15
C LEU A 70 6.37 -7.19 -0.80
N ARG A 71 6.33 -7.28 -2.14
CA ARG A 71 6.74 -8.48 -2.88
C ARG A 71 8.23 -8.80 -2.72
N ILE A 72 9.08 -7.77 -2.76
CA ILE A 72 10.52 -7.91 -2.52
C ILE A 72 10.77 -8.40 -1.10
N ILE A 73 10.16 -7.75 -0.10
CA ILE A 73 10.28 -8.12 1.32
C ILE A 73 9.83 -9.56 1.53
N LYS A 74 8.69 -9.98 0.98
CA LYS A 74 8.24 -11.37 1.07
C LYS A 74 9.26 -12.34 0.48
N SER A 75 9.79 -12.05 -0.71
CA SER A 75 10.79 -12.91 -1.35
C SER A 75 12.03 -13.08 -0.47
N LEU A 76 12.52 -11.98 0.11
CA LEU A 76 13.66 -12.00 1.03
C LEU A 76 13.34 -12.77 2.33
N LEU A 77 12.17 -12.54 2.93
CA LEU A 77 11.75 -13.25 4.13
C LEU A 77 11.63 -14.76 3.90
N ILE A 78 11.07 -15.18 2.77
CA ILE A 78 10.96 -16.61 2.43
C ILE A 78 12.35 -17.23 2.26
N ARG A 79 13.27 -16.56 1.55
CA ARG A 79 14.66 -17.00 1.39
C ARG A 79 15.38 -17.17 2.73
N LEU A 80 15.30 -16.14 3.58
CA LEU A 80 15.90 -16.17 4.92
C LEU A 80 15.34 -17.29 5.80
N ILE A 81 14.01 -17.53 5.76
CA ILE A 81 13.37 -18.59 6.55
C ILE A 81 13.75 -19.98 6.02
N LEU A 82 13.88 -20.14 4.70
CA LEU A 82 14.23 -21.42 4.09
C LEU A 82 15.74 -21.70 4.11
N GLY A 83 16.57 -20.72 4.47
CA GLY A 83 18.02 -20.87 4.65
C GLY A 83 18.82 -20.92 3.34
N TYR A 84 18.30 -20.33 2.26
CA TYR A 84 18.98 -20.19 0.96
C TYR A 84 19.07 -18.72 0.54
#